data_AF-A0A804RMH0-F1
#
_entry.id   AF-A0A804RMH0-F1
#
_cell.length_a   1.000
_cell.length_b   1.000
_cell.length_c   1.000
_cell.angle_alpha   90.00
_cell.angle_beta   90.00
_cell.angle_gamma   90.00
#
_symmetry.space_group_name_H-M   'P 1'
#
loop_
_entity.id
_entity.type
_entity.pdbx_description
1 polymer ?
#
loop_
_entity_poly.entity_id
_entity_poly.type
_entity_poly.pdbx_seq_one_letter_code
_entity_poly.pdbx_strand_id
1 'polypeptide(L)'
;MAGPGPARAARSVVALLCFLVSCAALVESRGGGGSRHDVDHGSGGTGSRGRGRGIGGGGGGGSGGDGGSSPASPPPPSSQLRPCDFENERLYRAYLVIQQFRSAVSCDPMDVTRSWSGTDLCGYKGFYCERPPNETDRTIASVDFNGYMLRADSLQGFVNSLPDLALFHANSNDFGGAVPALAALPFLYELDLSNNRLAPATFPTDVLALTNATFIDIRFNSFYGELPAGVFCRFPRVQAIFVNNNQFSGSLPDNIGQSPVNYLSLANNRFTGEIPKSIARNAGTLLEVLFLNNSLSGCLPYELGLLAKATVIDAGTNRLTGTIPASFACLRKVEQLNLADNLLYGEVPDALCRLAFSHLKNLTLSDNYFTSLGSCCWDLIKEGRLNVDRNCIQWAPNQRSHEECARFLRKPKTCPVNNYVPCRSKYHSSSEPADAVTELDAAAEYKYKTYSALHP
;
A
#
# COMPACT_ATOMS: atom_id res chain seq x y z
N MET A 1 -42.88 25.45 -28.71
CA MET A 1 -43.88 24.40 -28.40
C MET A 1 -43.27 23.43 -27.42
N ALA A 2 -44.03 23.11 -26.37
CA ALA A 2 -43.60 22.43 -25.15
C ALA A 2 -43.25 20.94 -25.37
N GLY A 3 -42.35 20.43 -24.53
CA GLY A 3 -42.01 19.01 -24.41
C GLY A 3 -40.83 18.82 -23.43
N PRO A 4 -41.05 18.27 -22.22
CA PRO A 4 -40.09 18.34 -21.11
C PRO A 4 -39.33 17.03 -20.80
N GLY A 5 -38.22 17.16 -20.07
CA GLY A 5 -37.63 16.14 -19.18
C GLY A 5 -36.26 15.58 -19.61
N PRO A 6 -35.51 14.89 -18.72
CA PRO A 6 -35.76 14.63 -17.30
C PRO A 6 -34.58 14.97 -16.35
N ALA A 7 -34.91 15.03 -15.06
CA ALA A 7 -34.00 15.17 -13.93
C ALA A 7 -32.97 14.02 -13.83
N ARG A 8 -31.74 14.33 -13.42
CA ARG A 8 -30.73 13.35 -12.99
C ARG A 8 -30.30 13.60 -11.56
N ALA A 9 -30.88 12.77 -10.69
CA ALA A 9 -30.28 12.05 -9.56
C ALA A 9 -29.21 12.76 -8.71
N ALA A 10 -29.64 13.05 -7.49
CA ALA A 10 -28.80 13.18 -6.30
C ALA A 10 -27.89 11.95 -6.10
N ARG A 11 -26.65 12.17 -5.67
CA ARG A 11 -25.91 11.21 -4.85
C ARG A 11 -25.39 11.91 -3.60
N SER A 12 -25.97 11.43 -2.51
CA SER A 12 -25.81 11.85 -1.12
C SER A 12 -24.36 11.69 -0.66
N VAL A 13 -23.83 12.75 -0.05
CA VAL A 13 -22.65 12.72 0.81
C VAL A 13 -23.07 12.01 2.10
N VAL A 14 -22.85 10.70 2.18
CA VAL A 14 -22.88 9.98 3.45
C VAL A 14 -21.43 9.83 3.88
N ALA A 15 -20.96 10.83 4.63
CA ALA A 15 -19.75 10.71 5.41
C ALA A 15 -19.98 9.61 6.46
N LEU A 16 -19.28 8.50 6.27
CA LEU A 16 -19.27 7.35 7.15
C LEU A 16 -18.67 7.77 8.50
N LEU A 17 -19.54 8.11 9.45
CA LEU A 17 -19.23 8.11 10.89
C LEU A 17 -19.01 6.65 11.30
N CYS A 18 -17.80 6.15 11.10
CA CYS A 18 -17.37 4.87 11.66
C CYS A 18 -17.03 5.07 13.15
N PHE A 19 -17.98 4.63 13.96
CA PHE A 19 -17.85 4.17 15.34
C PHE A 19 -16.43 3.97 15.86
N LEU A 20 -16.02 4.86 16.76
CA LEU A 20 -15.02 4.60 17.80
C LEU A 20 -15.56 3.52 18.74
N VAL A 21 -15.48 2.25 18.35
CA VAL A 21 -15.68 1.12 19.26
C VAL A 21 -14.30 0.64 19.73
N SER A 22 -13.85 1.31 20.79
CA SER A 22 -13.15 0.75 21.96
C SER A 22 -12.04 -0.31 21.74
N CYS A 23 -10.88 0.09 21.20
CA CYS A 23 -9.57 -0.51 21.56
C CYS A 23 -8.60 0.51 22.19
N ALA A 24 -9.12 1.63 22.70
CA ALA A 24 -8.39 2.73 23.33
C ALA A 24 -8.39 2.74 24.87
N ALA A 25 -8.84 1.67 25.53
CA ALA A 25 -8.93 1.62 26.99
C ALA A 25 -8.07 0.49 27.57
N LEU A 26 -6.74 0.65 27.58
CA LEU A 26 -5.81 -0.15 28.39
C LEU A 26 -4.36 0.41 28.43
N VAL A 27 -4.16 1.73 28.32
CA VAL A 27 -2.88 2.38 28.66
C VAL A 27 -3.20 3.76 29.23
N GLU A 28 -3.50 3.85 30.54
CA GLU A 28 -3.31 5.06 31.37
C GLU A 28 -3.83 4.79 32.79
N SER A 29 -2.92 4.40 33.68
CA SER A 29 -3.06 4.62 35.13
C SER A 29 -1.68 4.62 35.78
N ARG A 30 -1.08 5.81 35.81
CA ARG A 30 -0.20 6.31 36.87
C ARG A 30 0.12 7.79 36.58
N GLY A 31 -0.85 8.64 36.90
CA GLY A 31 -0.63 10.07 37.10
C GLY A 31 0.00 10.33 38.46
N GLY A 32 0.73 11.45 38.57
CA GLY A 32 1.24 11.96 39.83
C GLY A 32 2.42 12.91 39.62
N GLY A 33 2.16 14.20 39.49
CA GLY A 33 3.14 15.21 39.11
C GLY A 33 4.12 15.61 40.21
N GLY A 34 5.05 16.53 39.87
CA GLY A 34 5.79 17.31 40.86
C GLY A 34 7.27 17.54 40.55
N SER A 35 7.56 18.73 40.04
CA SER A 35 8.87 19.32 39.73
C SER A 35 10.03 19.15 40.72
N ARG A 36 11.21 18.98 40.09
CA ARG A 36 12.51 19.68 40.28
C ARG A 36 13.42 19.40 41.49
N HIS A 37 14.70 19.33 41.10
CA HIS A 37 15.97 19.52 41.82
C HIS A 37 16.67 18.29 42.43
N ASP A 38 17.59 17.75 41.62
CA ASP A 38 19.04 17.73 41.83
C ASP A 38 19.65 16.89 42.98
N VAL A 39 20.52 15.98 42.51
CA VAL A 39 21.88 15.66 43.00
C VAL A 39 22.06 14.48 43.95
N ASP A 40 22.63 13.44 43.32
CA ASP A 40 23.72 12.55 43.73
C ASP A 40 23.56 11.30 44.62
N HIS A 41 24.05 10.22 43.99
CA HIS A 41 24.99 9.20 44.46
C HIS A 41 24.50 8.07 45.37
N GLY A 42 24.60 6.85 44.81
CA GLY A 42 25.65 5.93 45.26
C GLY A 42 25.26 4.75 46.15
N SER A 43 24.90 3.64 45.47
CA SER A 43 25.40 2.26 45.65
C SER A 43 25.61 1.61 47.03
N GLY A 44 25.08 0.38 47.12
CA GLY A 44 25.62 -0.77 47.88
C GLY A 44 25.08 -0.91 49.30
N GLY A 45 24.72 -2.07 49.85
CA GLY A 45 24.82 -3.45 49.41
C GLY A 45 24.57 -4.36 50.63
N THR A 46 23.95 -5.52 50.39
CA THR A 46 24.01 -6.78 51.16
C THR A 46 23.51 -6.86 52.62
N GLY A 47 22.71 -7.90 52.89
CA GLY A 47 23.05 -8.87 53.95
C GLY A 47 22.06 -9.12 55.09
N SER A 48 21.34 -10.25 54.97
CA SER A 48 21.09 -11.26 56.03
C SER A 48 20.11 -11.05 57.20
N ARG A 49 19.03 -11.84 57.13
CA ARG A 49 18.44 -12.78 58.12
C ARG A 49 18.43 -12.43 59.63
N GLY A 50 17.24 -12.46 60.21
CA GLY A 50 17.00 -12.72 61.64
C GLY A 50 15.53 -13.02 61.95
N ARG A 51 15.25 -14.19 62.53
CA ARG A 51 13.93 -14.69 62.99
C ARG A 51 13.51 -14.06 64.32
N GLY A 52 12.20 -13.96 64.60
CA GLY A 52 11.66 -13.75 65.94
C GLY A 52 10.14 -13.94 66.01
N ARG A 53 9.68 -14.82 66.92
CA ARG A 53 8.30 -15.29 67.17
C ARG A 53 7.51 -14.38 68.15
N GLY A 54 6.18 -14.48 68.13
CA GLY A 54 5.24 -14.19 69.23
C GLY A 54 3.79 -14.35 68.74
N ILE A 55 3.10 -15.47 68.95
CA ILE A 55 2.27 -15.93 70.10
C ILE A 55 0.99 -15.08 70.34
N GLY A 56 -0.18 -15.71 70.19
CA GLY A 56 -1.18 -15.76 71.29
C GLY A 56 -2.65 -15.38 71.01
N GLY A 57 -3.56 -16.32 71.31
CA GLY A 57 -5.00 -16.14 71.63
C GLY A 57 -5.95 -16.37 70.45
N GLY A 58 -6.75 -17.44 70.36
CA GLY A 58 -7.79 -17.94 71.29
C GLY A 58 -9.16 -17.52 70.71
N GLY A 59 -10.25 -18.27 70.63
CA GLY A 59 -10.70 -19.60 71.01
C GLY A 59 -12.24 -19.59 70.78
N GLY A 60 -12.88 -20.73 70.48
CA GLY A 60 -14.35 -20.81 70.40
C GLY A 60 -14.85 -21.97 69.53
N GLY A 61 -15.33 -23.02 70.18
CA GLY A 61 -15.80 -24.26 69.56
C GLY A 61 -17.28 -24.26 69.14
N GLY A 62 -17.67 -25.31 68.45
CA GLY A 62 -19.04 -25.64 68.10
C GLY A 62 -19.09 -26.91 67.25
N SER A 63 -19.55 -28.00 67.85
CA SER A 63 -19.56 -29.37 67.35
C SER A 63 -20.71 -29.66 66.37
N GLY A 64 -20.50 -30.64 65.49
CA GLY A 64 -21.57 -31.57 65.07
C GLY A 64 -21.78 -31.74 63.57
N GLY A 65 -21.73 -33.00 63.11
CA GLY A 65 -22.46 -33.44 61.92
C GLY A 65 -21.63 -34.19 60.89
N ASP A 66 -21.62 -35.52 61.00
CA ASP A 66 -21.12 -36.48 60.02
C ASP A 66 -21.73 -36.29 58.62
N GLY A 67 -20.90 -36.43 57.59
CA GLY A 67 -21.31 -36.38 56.20
C GLY A 67 -20.13 -36.65 55.27
N GLY A 68 -19.60 -37.87 55.29
CA GLY A 68 -18.52 -38.33 54.42
C GLY A 68 -18.85 -38.10 52.94
N SER A 69 -18.22 -37.09 52.36
CA SER A 69 -18.21 -36.81 50.93
C SER A 69 -16.76 -36.60 50.55
N SER A 70 -16.20 -37.55 49.80
CA SER A 70 -14.84 -37.44 49.26
C SER A 70 -14.62 -36.08 48.60
N PRO A 71 -13.47 -35.43 48.80
CA PRO A 71 -13.15 -34.23 48.03
C PRO A 71 -13.06 -34.65 46.56
N ALA A 72 -13.96 -34.12 45.74
CA ALA A 72 -13.90 -34.27 44.30
C ALA A 72 -12.51 -33.82 43.84
N SER A 73 -11.78 -34.72 43.17
CA SER A 73 -10.50 -34.45 42.55
C SER A 73 -10.59 -33.17 41.70
N PRO A 74 -9.56 -32.32 41.70
CA PRO A 74 -9.54 -31.17 40.79
C PRO A 74 -9.65 -31.68 39.35
N PRO A 75 -10.35 -30.95 38.45
CA PRO A 75 -10.41 -31.35 37.05
C PRO A 75 -8.98 -31.46 36.50
N PRO A 76 -8.71 -32.43 35.61
CA PRO A 76 -7.37 -32.58 35.06
C PRO A 76 -6.97 -31.29 34.34
N PRO A 77 -5.69 -30.89 34.38
CA PRO A 77 -5.22 -29.76 33.59
C PRO A 77 -5.58 -30.04 32.13
N SER A 78 -6.14 -29.03 31.45
CA SER A 78 -6.47 -29.10 30.03
C SER A 78 -5.32 -29.77 29.27
N SER A 79 -5.59 -30.93 28.69
CA SER A 79 -4.58 -31.75 28.02
C SER A 79 -3.91 -30.92 26.92
N GLN A 80 -2.66 -30.54 27.12
CA GLN A 80 -1.86 -29.91 26.08
C GLN A 80 -1.82 -30.84 24.86
N LEU A 81 -2.19 -30.33 23.69
CA LEU A 81 -2.13 -31.10 22.44
C LEU A 81 -0.68 -31.51 22.16
N ARG A 82 -0.50 -32.76 21.74
CA ARG A 82 0.81 -33.38 21.48
C ARG A 82 1.04 -33.48 19.96
N PRO A 83 2.29 -33.65 19.51
CA PRO A 83 2.58 -33.82 18.08
C PRO A 83 1.73 -34.90 17.38
N CYS A 84 1.44 -36.01 18.06
CA CYS A 84 0.66 -37.13 17.52
C CYS A 84 -0.83 -36.82 17.29
N ASP A 85 -1.33 -35.70 17.81
CA ASP A 85 -2.73 -35.28 17.65
C ASP A 85 -2.93 -34.52 16.32
N PHE A 86 -1.85 -34.21 15.60
CA PHE A 86 -1.83 -33.49 14.32
C PHE A 86 -1.53 -34.46 13.16
N GLU A 87 -1.99 -34.09 11.96
CA GLU A 87 -1.77 -34.88 10.74
C GLU A 87 -0.29 -35.07 10.42
N ASN A 88 0.55 -34.08 10.70
CA ASN A 88 1.99 -34.13 10.50
C ASN A 88 2.71 -33.14 11.43
N GLU A 89 4.04 -33.25 11.50
CA GLU A 89 4.86 -32.42 12.38
C GLU A 89 4.85 -30.93 11.97
N ARG A 90 4.70 -30.62 10.68
CA ARG A 90 4.66 -29.23 10.17
C ARG A 90 3.46 -28.48 10.73
N LEU A 91 2.28 -29.10 10.72
CA LEU A 91 1.06 -28.53 11.30
C LEU A 91 1.16 -28.40 12.83
N TYR A 92 1.80 -29.34 13.52
CA TYR A 92 2.06 -29.18 14.96
C TYR A 92 2.95 -27.96 15.25
N ARG A 93 4.03 -27.77 14.49
CA ARG A 93 4.91 -26.60 14.65
C ARG A 93 4.18 -25.30 14.31
N ALA A 94 3.40 -25.28 13.23
CA ALA A 94 2.56 -24.13 12.88
C ALA A 94 1.53 -23.82 13.99
N TYR A 95 0.95 -24.84 14.62
CA TYR A 95 0.03 -24.67 15.74
C TYR A 95 0.68 -23.92 16.89
N LEU A 96 1.89 -24.29 17.29
CA LEU A 96 2.63 -23.60 18.36
C LEU A 96 2.84 -22.12 18.03
N VAL A 97 3.21 -21.81 16.79
CA VAL A 97 3.40 -20.44 16.29
C VAL A 97 2.08 -19.66 16.33
N ILE A 98 0.98 -20.27 15.86
CA ILE A 98 -0.35 -19.64 15.86
C ILE A 98 -0.84 -19.38 17.28
N GLN A 99 -0.67 -20.32 18.21
CA GLN A 99 -1.10 -20.11 19.61
C GLN A 99 -0.24 -19.04 20.30
N GLN A 100 1.06 -18.98 20.01
CA GLN A 100 1.90 -17.89 20.50
C GLN A 100 1.42 -16.53 19.96
N PHE A 101 1.16 -16.42 18.66
CA PHE A 101 0.64 -15.19 18.07
C PHE A 101 -0.74 -14.83 18.60
N ARG A 102 -1.64 -15.81 18.75
CA ARG A 102 -2.96 -15.65 19.39
C ARG A 102 -2.85 -15.00 20.76
N SER A 103 -1.86 -15.41 21.56
CA SER A 103 -1.64 -14.82 22.90
C SER A 103 -1.11 -13.38 22.86
N ALA A 104 -0.51 -12.97 21.73
CA ALA A 104 -0.03 -11.62 21.49
C ALA A 104 -1.08 -10.69 20.85
N VAL A 105 -2.21 -11.23 20.35
CA VAL A 105 -3.33 -10.43 19.85
C VAL A 105 -4.03 -9.76 21.04
N SER A 106 -3.93 -8.43 21.11
CA SER A 106 -4.47 -7.62 22.22
C SER A 106 -5.88 -7.09 21.94
N CYS A 107 -6.32 -7.08 20.68
CA CYS A 107 -7.67 -6.69 20.26
C CYS A 107 -8.07 -7.52 19.03
N ASP A 108 -9.24 -8.15 19.12
CA ASP A 108 -9.86 -8.98 18.07
C ASP A 108 -11.37 -8.68 18.02
N PRO A 109 -11.77 -7.56 17.41
CA PRO A 109 -13.15 -7.08 17.44
C PRO A 109 -14.12 -7.98 16.67
N MET A 110 -13.61 -8.85 15.79
CA MET A 110 -14.41 -9.75 14.95
C MET A 110 -14.44 -11.19 15.47
N ASP A 111 -13.85 -11.46 16.64
CA ASP A 111 -13.76 -12.79 17.27
C ASP A 111 -13.18 -13.85 16.30
N VAL A 112 -12.18 -13.45 15.50
CA VAL A 112 -11.54 -14.30 14.48
C VAL A 112 -10.73 -15.40 15.15
N THR A 113 -9.97 -15.02 16.18
CA THR A 113 -9.04 -15.89 16.91
C THR A 113 -9.74 -17.01 17.67
N ARG A 114 -11.06 -16.91 17.87
CA ARG A 114 -11.88 -18.00 18.43
C ARG A 114 -11.82 -19.27 17.60
N SER A 115 -11.69 -19.14 16.28
CA SER A 115 -11.53 -20.29 15.39
C SER A 115 -10.18 -21.00 15.57
N TRP A 116 -9.19 -20.36 16.20
CA TRP A 116 -7.82 -20.84 16.31
C TRP A 116 -7.65 -21.82 17.48
N SER A 117 -8.42 -22.90 17.48
CA SER A 117 -8.37 -23.95 18.50
C SER A 117 -8.60 -25.34 17.91
N GLY A 118 -8.06 -26.37 18.57
CA GLY A 118 -8.08 -27.74 18.06
C GLY A 118 -6.96 -28.02 17.05
N THR A 119 -7.02 -29.17 16.38
CA THR A 119 -5.94 -29.69 15.51
C THR A 119 -6.16 -29.39 14.02
N ASP A 120 -7.36 -28.98 13.62
CA ASP A 120 -7.68 -28.61 12.24
C ASP A 120 -7.33 -27.14 11.94
N LEU A 121 -6.03 -26.88 11.77
CA LEU A 121 -5.50 -25.55 11.47
C LEU A 121 -6.04 -24.99 10.14
N CYS A 122 -6.34 -25.87 9.19
CA CYS A 122 -6.83 -25.47 7.86
C CYS A 122 -8.29 -24.98 7.92
N GLY A 123 -9.00 -25.25 9.02
CA GLY A 123 -10.31 -24.67 9.33
C GLY A 123 -10.25 -23.35 10.10
N TYR A 124 -9.07 -22.88 10.48
CA TYR A 124 -8.93 -21.59 11.18
C TYR A 124 -9.22 -20.44 10.23
N LYS A 125 -10.01 -19.46 10.67
CA LYS A 125 -10.28 -18.26 9.86
C LYS A 125 -8.97 -17.54 9.56
N GLY A 126 -8.76 -17.27 8.27
CA GLY A 126 -7.58 -16.59 7.74
C GLY A 126 -6.37 -17.49 7.48
N PHE A 127 -6.46 -18.81 7.69
CA PHE A 127 -5.37 -19.75 7.43
C PHE A 127 -5.74 -20.71 6.32
N TYR A 128 -4.81 -20.93 5.39
CA TYR A 128 -5.00 -21.82 4.25
C TYR A 128 -3.82 -22.76 4.10
N CYS A 129 -4.12 -24.04 4.01
CA CYS A 129 -3.12 -25.09 3.91
C CYS A 129 -2.85 -25.50 2.47
N GLU A 130 -1.59 -25.78 2.15
CA GLU A 130 -1.18 -26.39 0.88
C GLU A 130 0.08 -27.24 1.11
N ARG A 131 0.44 -28.06 0.12
CA ARG A 131 1.72 -28.77 0.08
C ARG A 131 2.80 -27.92 -0.59
N PRO A 132 3.89 -27.57 0.10
CA PRO A 132 5.02 -26.89 -0.52
C PRO A 132 5.62 -27.72 -1.66
N PRO A 133 6.31 -27.09 -2.63
CA PRO A 133 7.04 -27.80 -3.66
C PRO A 133 8.00 -28.84 -3.08
N ASN A 134 7.94 -30.07 -3.60
CA ASN A 134 8.75 -31.22 -3.18
C ASN A 134 8.46 -31.75 -1.76
N GLU A 135 7.33 -31.39 -1.16
CA GLU A 135 6.90 -31.88 0.15
C GLU A 135 5.59 -32.67 0.05
N THR A 136 5.47 -33.75 0.83
CA THR A 136 4.23 -34.57 0.87
C THR A 136 3.22 -34.04 1.88
N ASP A 137 3.73 -33.46 2.96
CA ASP A 137 2.96 -33.01 4.10
C ASP A 137 2.43 -31.61 3.83
N ARG A 138 1.12 -31.42 4.00
CA ARG A 138 0.53 -30.07 3.96
C ARG A 138 0.88 -29.29 5.21
N THR A 139 0.94 -27.98 5.06
CA THR A 139 1.29 -27.01 6.10
C THR A 139 0.50 -25.72 5.87
N ILE A 140 0.65 -24.72 6.74
CA ILE A 140 0.11 -23.37 6.47
C ILE A 140 0.93 -22.74 5.34
N ALA A 141 0.30 -22.52 4.20
CA ALA A 141 0.93 -21.93 3.02
C ALA A 141 0.46 -20.50 2.77
N SER A 142 -0.71 -20.12 3.26
CA SER A 142 -1.22 -18.76 3.14
C SER A 142 -1.92 -18.31 4.41
N VAL A 143 -1.72 -17.04 4.73
CA VAL A 143 -2.41 -16.34 5.81
C VAL A 143 -3.02 -15.06 5.25
N ASP A 144 -4.34 -14.94 5.36
CA ASP A 144 -5.12 -13.78 4.95
C ASP A 144 -5.90 -13.24 6.15
N PHE A 145 -5.40 -12.13 6.69
CA PHE A 145 -5.98 -11.37 7.79
C PHE A 145 -6.63 -10.07 7.33
N ASN A 146 -6.89 -9.92 6.02
CA ASN A 146 -7.41 -8.67 5.48
C ASN A 146 -8.73 -8.25 6.15
N GLY A 147 -8.76 -7.02 6.68
CA GLY A 147 -9.96 -6.41 7.25
C GLY A 147 -10.42 -6.99 8.59
N TYR A 148 -9.61 -7.84 9.24
CA TYR A 148 -9.96 -8.40 10.56
C TYR A 148 -9.80 -7.41 11.71
N MET A 149 -9.13 -6.28 11.50
CA MET A 149 -8.90 -5.25 12.52
C MET A 149 -8.21 -5.80 13.78
N LEU A 150 -7.36 -6.82 13.62
CA LEU A 150 -6.58 -7.41 14.70
C LEU A 150 -5.52 -6.41 15.18
N ARG A 151 -5.26 -6.40 16.49
CA ARG A 151 -4.13 -5.67 17.07
C ARG A 151 -3.13 -6.62 17.65
N ALA A 152 -1.86 -6.47 17.27
CA ALA A 152 -0.73 -7.10 17.93
C ALA A 152 0.47 -6.14 17.85
N ASP A 153 1.28 -6.08 18.90
CA ASP A 153 2.41 -5.13 18.95
C ASP A 153 3.53 -5.47 17.97
N SER A 154 3.58 -6.70 17.46
CA SER A 154 4.54 -7.13 16.45
C SER A 154 4.05 -8.36 15.68
N LEU A 155 4.47 -8.46 14.41
CA LEU A 155 4.39 -9.67 13.59
C LEU A 155 5.66 -10.53 13.71
N GLN A 156 6.70 -10.03 14.38
CA GLN A 156 7.93 -10.78 14.64
C GLN A 156 7.65 -11.98 15.54
N GLY A 157 8.17 -13.13 15.16
CA GLY A 157 7.91 -14.41 15.81
C GLY A 157 6.67 -15.14 15.27
N PHE A 158 5.83 -14.48 14.47
CA PHE A 158 4.73 -15.12 13.75
C PHE A 158 5.10 -15.41 12.30
N VAL A 159 5.20 -14.37 11.46
CA VAL A 159 5.41 -14.51 10.01
C VAL A 159 6.72 -15.24 9.72
N ASN A 160 7.82 -14.82 10.35
CA ASN A 160 9.14 -15.41 10.16
C ASN A 160 9.31 -16.80 10.82
N SER A 161 8.29 -17.31 11.52
CA SER A 161 8.28 -18.64 12.15
C SER A 161 7.41 -19.64 11.38
N LEU A 162 6.82 -19.22 10.25
CA LEU A 162 6.08 -20.08 9.31
C LEU A 162 6.93 -20.27 8.03
N PRO A 163 7.89 -21.22 8.00
CA PRO A 163 8.89 -21.32 6.93
C PRO A 163 8.29 -21.64 5.55
N ASP A 164 7.08 -22.20 5.52
CA ASP A 164 6.39 -22.62 4.31
C ASP A 164 5.42 -21.57 3.76
N LEU A 165 5.36 -20.38 4.38
CA LEU A 165 4.43 -19.32 4.01
C LEU A 165 4.75 -18.77 2.62
N ALA A 166 3.75 -18.79 1.75
CA ALA A 166 3.84 -18.34 0.37
C ALA A 166 3.07 -17.02 0.12
N LEU A 167 2.01 -16.76 0.90
CA LEU A 167 1.23 -15.53 0.88
C LEU A 167 0.99 -15.03 2.31
N PHE A 168 1.24 -13.75 2.54
CA PHE A 168 0.87 -13.08 3.78
C PHE A 168 0.11 -11.79 3.48
N HIS A 169 -1.19 -11.78 3.75
CA HIS A 169 -2.02 -10.58 3.62
C HIS A 169 -2.52 -10.11 4.98
N ALA A 170 -2.24 -8.86 5.29
CA ALA A 170 -2.54 -8.26 6.58
C ALA A 170 -3.15 -6.86 6.45
N ASN A 171 -3.75 -6.54 5.30
CA ASN A 171 -4.35 -5.23 5.04
C ASN A 171 -5.40 -4.88 6.11
N SER A 172 -5.41 -3.62 6.56
CA SER A 172 -6.44 -3.07 7.46
C SER A 172 -6.48 -3.79 8.81
N ASN A 173 -5.32 -3.85 9.47
CA ASN A 173 -5.13 -4.30 10.85
C ASN A 173 -4.38 -3.22 11.66
N ASP A 174 -4.21 -3.42 12.97
CA ASP A 174 -3.41 -2.55 13.85
C ASP A 174 -2.14 -3.30 14.30
N PHE A 175 -1.43 -3.91 13.33
CA PHE A 175 -0.15 -4.57 13.62
C PHE A 175 0.98 -3.56 13.76
N GLY A 176 1.67 -3.62 14.90
CA GLY A 176 2.79 -2.77 15.25
C GLY A 176 4.16 -3.39 14.95
N GLY A 177 5.20 -2.72 15.47
CA GLY A 177 6.56 -3.22 15.41
C GLY A 177 7.22 -3.04 14.03
N ALA A 178 8.41 -3.61 13.87
CA ALA A 178 9.10 -3.62 12.58
C ALA A 178 8.50 -4.69 11.65
N VAL A 179 8.75 -4.54 10.34
CA VAL A 179 8.54 -5.64 9.38
C VAL A 179 9.34 -6.85 9.85
N PRO A 180 8.72 -8.04 9.96
CA PRO A 180 9.41 -9.22 10.48
C PRO A 180 10.54 -9.66 9.54
N ALA A 181 11.47 -10.47 10.03
CA ALA A 181 12.56 -11.01 9.20
C ALA A 181 12.00 -11.93 8.09
N LEU A 182 12.11 -11.53 6.82
CA LEU A 182 11.53 -12.27 5.69
C LEU A 182 12.53 -13.11 4.91
N ALA A 183 13.83 -12.91 5.13
CA ALA A 183 14.89 -13.55 4.35
C ALA A 183 14.90 -15.09 4.42
N ALA A 184 14.31 -15.67 5.47
CA ALA A 184 14.25 -17.11 5.68
C ALA A 184 12.99 -17.77 5.09
N LEU A 185 12.16 -17.04 4.34
CA LEU A 185 10.90 -17.54 3.77
C LEU A 185 11.08 -17.83 2.26
N PRO A 186 11.46 -19.07 1.88
CA PRO A 186 11.82 -19.39 0.49
C PRO A 186 10.64 -19.34 -0.49
N PHE A 187 9.42 -19.52 0.02
CA PHE A 187 8.20 -19.59 -0.79
C PHE A 187 7.42 -18.28 -0.82
N LEU A 188 7.73 -17.30 0.03
CA LEU A 188 6.95 -16.07 0.14
C LEU A 188 7.03 -15.26 -1.16
N TYR A 189 5.89 -15.10 -1.82
CA TYR A 189 5.77 -14.40 -3.10
C TYR A 189 4.70 -13.31 -3.12
N GLU A 190 3.71 -13.33 -2.23
CA GLU A 190 2.80 -12.19 -2.00
C GLU A 190 2.93 -11.68 -0.57
N LEU A 191 3.30 -10.42 -0.42
CA LEU A 191 3.39 -9.71 0.85
C LEU A 191 2.49 -8.47 0.81
N ASP A 192 1.46 -8.46 1.66
CA ASP A 192 0.61 -7.30 1.89
C ASP A 192 0.61 -6.94 3.38
N LEU A 193 1.28 -5.83 3.70
CA LEU A 193 1.34 -5.20 5.02
C LEU A 193 0.63 -3.84 5.03
N SER A 194 -0.27 -3.59 4.08
CA SER A 194 -0.88 -2.28 3.92
C SER A 194 -1.75 -1.89 5.11
N ASN A 195 -1.90 -0.59 5.35
CA ASN A 195 -2.84 -0.04 6.33
C ASN A 195 -2.70 -0.71 7.71
N ASN A 196 -1.50 -0.57 8.28
CA ASN A 196 -1.10 -1.07 9.59
C ASN A 196 -0.41 0.04 10.40
N ARG A 197 -0.02 -0.28 11.64
CA ARG A 197 0.71 0.62 12.54
C ARG A 197 2.18 0.24 12.65
N LEU A 198 2.79 -0.20 11.54
CA LEU A 198 4.20 -0.56 11.55
C LEU A 198 5.05 0.64 12.00
N ALA A 199 6.04 0.35 12.83
CA ALA A 199 6.88 1.37 13.44
C ALA A 199 7.59 2.19 12.35
N PRO A 200 7.69 3.53 12.51
CA PRO A 200 8.41 4.35 11.55
C PRO A 200 9.86 3.87 11.37
N ALA A 201 10.22 3.54 10.15
CA ALA A 201 11.54 3.05 9.79
C ALA A 201 11.90 3.46 8.35
N THR A 202 13.17 3.31 7.97
CA THR A 202 13.53 3.30 6.55
C THR A 202 12.90 2.11 5.84
N PHE A 203 13.01 2.04 4.50
CA PHE A 203 12.55 0.87 3.76
C PHE A 203 13.09 -0.44 4.39
N PRO A 204 12.22 -1.43 4.69
CA PRO A 204 12.59 -2.67 5.35
C PRO A 204 13.46 -3.54 4.42
N THR A 205 14.77 -3.57 4.64
CA THR A 205 15.72 -4.26 3.75
C THR A 205 15.48 -5.76 3.63
N ASP A 206 14.85 -6.40 4.61
CA ASP A 206 14.42 -7.80 4.55
C ASP A 206 13.45 -8.09 3.40
N VAL A 207 12.62 -7.12 3.01
CA VAL A 207 11.73 -7.27 1.85
C VAL A 207 12.54 -7.49 0.57
N LEU A 208 13.75 -6.93 0.47
CA LEU A 208 14.65 -7.13 -0.68
C LEU A 208 15.16 -8.57 -0.82
N ALA A 209 14.99 -9.41 0.20
CA ALA A 209 15.36 -10.82 0.14
C ALA A 209 14.30 -11.68 -0.58
N LEU A 210 13.09 -11.16 -0.81
CA LEU A 210 11.99 -11.88 -1.46
C LEU A 210 12.15 -11.96 -2.98
N THR A 211 13.17 -12.67 -3.46
CA THR A 211 13.48 -12.76 -4.90
C THR A 211 12.39 -13.42 -5.76
N ASN A 212 11.41 -14.08 -5.13
CA ASN A 212 10.26 -14.66 -5.81
C ASN A 212 9.01 -13.78 -5.76
N ALA A 213 9.08 -12.58 -5.16
CA ALA A 213 7.92 -11.71 -4.98
C ALA A 213 7.24 -11.35 -6.31
N THR A 214 5.93 -11.54 -6.35
CA THR A 214 5.02 -11.07 -7.41
C THR A 214 4.22 -9.85 -6.94
N PHE A 215 3.97 -9.72 -5.64
CA PHE A 215 3.18 -8.65 -5.03
C PHE A 215 3.84 -8.15 -3.75
N ILE A 216 4.12 -6.84 -3.69
CA ILE A 216 4.65 -6.17 -2.50
C ILE A 216 3.81 -4.94 -2.22
N ASP A 217 3.13 -4.95 -1.10
CA ASP A 217 2.31 -3.83 -0.63
C ASP A 217 2.67 -3.46 0.81
N ILE A 218 3.14 -2.23 0.98
CA ILE A 218 3.47 -1.62 2.28
C ILE A 218 2.81 -0.24 2.44
N ARG A 219 1.79 0.05 1.63
CA ARG A 219 1.11 1.35 1.63
C ARG A 219 0.40 1.65 2.95
N PHE A 220 0.10 2.92 3.22
CA PHE A 220 -0.54 3.36 4.47
C PHE A 220 0.21 2.90 5.73
N ASN A 221 1.51 3.18 5.78
CA ASN A 221 2.36 2.98 6.96
C ASN A 221 3.16 4.27 7.22
N SER A 222 4.21 4.20 8.04
CA SER A 222 5.06 5.34 8.39
C SER A 222 6.51 5.19 7.92
N PHE A 223 6.76 4.49 6.80
CA PHE A 223 8.11 4.33 6.27
C PHE A 223 8.67 5.65 5.74
N TYR A 224 9.94 5.95 5.99
CA TYR A 224 10.59 7.21 5.61
C TYR A 224 11.96 7.01 4.97
N GLY A 225 12.64 8.10 4.62
CA GLY A 225 13.95 8.05 3.99
C GLY A 225 13.86 7.67 2.51
N GLU A 226 15.01 7.37 1.90
CA GLU A 226 15.06 7.07 0.47
C GLU A 226 14.55 5.66 0.16
N LEU A 227 13.85 5.52 -0.96
CA LEU A 227 13.47 4.22 -1.49
C LEU A 227 14.71 3.57 -2.12
N PRO A 228 15.20 2.41 -1.64
CA PRO A 228 16.45 1.85 -2.13
C PRO A 228 16.30 1.32 -3.56
N ALA A 229 17.35 1.50 -4.38
CA ALA A 229 17.41 0.99 -5.75
C ALA A 229 17.13 -0.52 -5.86
N GLY A 230 17.39 -1.28 -4.80
CA GLY A 230 17.09 -2.70 -4.69
C GLY A 230 15.62 -3.05 -4.99
N VAL A 231 14.67 -2.16 -4.68
CA VAL A 231 13.24 -2.36 -4.94
C VAL A 231 12.96 -2.62 -6.42
N PHE A 232 13.75 -2.04 -7.32
CA PHE A 232 13.53 -2.15 -8.76
C PHE A 232 14.39 -3.20 -9.46
N CYS A 233 15.27 -3.91 -8.75
CA CYS A 233 16.15 -4.91 -9.36
C CYS A 233 16.20 -6.26 -8.63
N ARG A 234 15.66 -6.36 -7.41
CA ARG A 234 15.65 -7.60 -6.62
C ARG A 234 14.48 -8.52 -6.89
N PHE A 235 13.42 -8.03 -7.54
CA PHE A 235 12.17 -8.77 -7.75
C PHE A 235 11.93 -9.05 -9.24
N PRO A 236 12.57 -10.06 -9.83
CA PRO A 236 12.51 -10.34 -11.27
C PRO A 236 11.14 -10.81 -11.77
N ARG A 237 10.18 -11.08 -10.88
CA ARG A 237 8.82 -11.56 -11.21
C ARG A 237 7.71 -10.64 -10.70
N VAL A 238 8.07 -9.47 -10.18
CA VAL A 238 7.10 -8.57 -9.54
C VAL A 238 6.11 -8.01 -10.56
N GLN A 239 4.83 -8.06 -10.21
CA GLN A 239 3.72 -7.52 -10.98
C GLN A 239 3.21 -6.22 -10.36
N ALA A 240 3.21 -6.10 -9.02
CA ALA A 240 2.77 -4.90 -8.34
C ALA A 240 3.69 -4.50 -7.17
N ILE A 241 3.98 -3.20 -7.08
CA ILE A 241 4.71 -2.57 -5.97
C ILE A 241 3.91 -1.37 -5.50
N PHE A 242 3.44 -1.40 -4.26
CA PHE A 242 2.71 -0.31 -3.63
C PHE A 242 3.44 0.18 -2.39
N VAL A 243 3.92 1.43 -2.46
CA VAL A 243 4.60 2.13 -1.37
C VAL A 243 3.94 3.46 -1.03
N ASN A 244 2.76 3.72 -1.59
CA ASN A 244 2.04 4.98 -1.42
C ASN A 244 1.61 5.24 0.02
N ASN A 245 1.30 6.50 0.34
CA ASN A 245 0.82 6.90 1.67
C ASN A 245 1.82 6.50 2.77
N ASN A 246 3.09 6.83 2.54
CA ASN A 246 4.19 6.72 3.49
C ASN A 246 4.88 8.09 3.57
N GLN A 247 6.09 8.14 4.10
CA GLN A 247 6.91 9.35 4.23
C GLN A 247 8.24 9.22 3.47
N PHE A 248 8.30 8.38 2.43
CA PHE A 248 9.51 8.22 1.62
C PHE A 248 9.92 9.57 1.01
N SER A 249 11.23 9.83 0.99
CA SER A 249 11.84 11.08 0.55
C SER A 249 13.03 10.81 -0.37
N GLY A 250 13.77 11.85 -0.75
CA GLY A 250 14.88 11.74 -1.69
C GLY A 250 14.40 11.63 -3.14
N SER A 251 15.30 11.29 -4.05
CA SER A 251 14.96 11.11 -5.48
C SER A 251 14.49 9.69 -5.75
N LEU A 252 13.67 9.51 -6.79
CA LEU A 252 13.35 8.18 -7.30
C LEU A 252 14.64 7.51 -7.84
N PRO A 253 14.90 6.23 -7.52
CA PRO A 253 16.07 5.53 -8.04
C PRO A 253 16.11 5.51 -9.58
N ASP A 254 17.28 5.83 -10.14
CA ASP A 254 17.49 5.86 -11.59
C ASP A 254 17.24 4.52 -12.28
N ASN A 255 17.18 3.42 -11.53
CA ASN A 255 16.89 2.08 -12.03
C ASN A 255 15.40 1.68 -11.94
N ILE A 256 14.47 2.62 -11.72
CA ILE A 256 13.02 2.36 -11.67
C ILE A 256 12.54 1.48 -12.84
N GLY A 257 13.12 1.69 -14.03
CA GLY A 257 12.83 0.91 -15.23
C GLY A 257 13.34 -0.53 -15.30
N GLN A 258 14.14 -1.00 -14.32
CA GLN A 258 14.65 -2.38 -14.31
C GLN A 258 13.60 -3.39 -13.84
N SER A 259 12.60 -2.94 -13.09
CA SER A 259 11.55 -3.79 -12.54
C SER A 259 10.55 -4.17 -13.63
N PRO A 260 10.12 -5.44 -13.80
CA PRO A 260 9.11 -5.82 -14.78
C PRO A 260 7.66 -5.49 -14.36
N VAL A 261 7.49 -4.57 -13.41
CA VAL A 261 6.21 -4.26 -12.76
C VAL A 261 5.13 -3.82 -13.76
N ASN A 262 3.89 -4.23 -13.48
CA ASN A 262 2.67 -3.79 -14.17
C ASN A 262 2.00 -2.62 -13.43
N TYR A 263 1.97 -2.66 -12.10
CA TYR A 263 1.28 -1.70 -11.24
C TYR A 263 2.25 -1.08 -10.23
N LEU A 264 2.54 0.22 -10.35
CA LEU A 264 3.49 0.92 -9.48
C LEU A 264 2.84 2.14 -8.83
N SER A 265 2.73 2.14 -7.50
CA SER A 265 2.19 3.28 -6.75
C SER A 265 3.22 3.87 -5.80
N LEU A 266 3.65 5.10 -6.13
CA LEU A 266 4.56 5.95 -5.37
C LEU A 266 3.84 7.16 -4.75
N ALA A 267 2.52 7.22 -4.91
CA ALA A 267 1.66 8.34 -4.55
C ALA A 267 1.74 8.74 -3.07
N ASN A 268 1.41 9.99 -2.74
CA ASN A 268 1.28 10.46 -1.36
C ASN A 268 2.53 10.19 -0.51
N ASN A 269 3.69 10.62 -1.01
CA ASN A 269 4.98 10.56 -0.34
C ASN A 269 5.67 11.94 -0.39
N ARG A 270 6.96 12.00 -0.11
CA ARG A 270 7.79 13.22 -0.17
C ARG A 270 8.92 13.07 -1.19
N PHE A 271 8.72 12.29 -2.26
CA PHE A 271 9.72 12.13 -3.31
C PHE A 271 10.03 13.48 -3.98
N THR A 272 11.28 13.69 -4.32
CA THR A 272 11.83 14.89 -4.95
C THR A 272 12.61 14.51 -6.21
N GLY A 273 13.18 15.48 -6.91
CA GLY A 273 13.94 15.22 -8.13
C GLY A 273 13.05 14.88 -9.32
N GLU A 274 13.68 14.45 -10.41
CA GLU A 274 12.98 14.19 -11.68
C GLU A 274 12.36 12.78 -11.73
N ILE A 275 11.40 12.58 -12.63
CA ILE A 275 10.96 11.23 -13.01
C ILE A 275 12.09 10.60 -13.84
N PRO A 276 12.70 9.47 -13.41
CA PRO A 276 13.86 8.93 -14.09
C PRO A 276 13.55 8.44 -15.50
N LYS A 277 14.42 8.80 -16.47
CA LYS A 277 14.29 8.42 -17.88
C LYS A 277 14.27 6.90 -18.11
N SER A 278 14.84 6.13 -17.18
CA SER A 278 14.84 4.67 -17.28
C SER A 278 13.44 4.06 -17.30
N ILE A 279 12.40 4.80 -16.89
CA ILE A 279 11.00 4.37 -16.97
C ILE A 279 10.59 3.90 -18.37
N ALA A 280 11.24 4.40 -19.44
CA ALA A 280 11.04 3.90 -20.81
C ALA A 280 11.26 2.38 -20.94
N ARG A 281 12.10 1.77 -20.09
CA ARG A 281 12.34 0.32 -20.09
C ARG A 281 11.09 -0.48 -19.72
N ASN A 282 10.11 0.14 -19.05
CA ASN A 282 8.83 -0.47 -18.75
C ASN A 282 7.79 -0.34 -19.88
N ALA A 283 8.16 0.14 -21.06
CA ALA A 283 7.24 0.27 -22.20
C ALA A 283 6.45 -1.01 -22.51
N GLY A 284 7.06 -2.17 -22.27
CA GLY A 284 6.47 -3.49 -22.48
C GLY A 284 5.73 -4.09 -21.27
N THR A 285 5.77 -3.48 -20.09
CA THR A 285 5.22 -4.07 -18.85
C THR A 285 4.24 -3.18 -18.10
N LEU A 286 4.51 -1.87 -17.98
CA LEU A 286 3.74 -0.98 -17.11
C LEU A 286 2.33 -0.75 -17.65
N LEU A 287 1.34 -0.98 -16.80
CA LEU A 287 -0.09 -0.72 -17.04
C LEU A 287 -0.52 0.54 -16.29
N GLU A 288 -0.16 0.65 -15.01
CA GLU A 288 -0.55 1.80 -14.20
C GLU A 288 0.63 2.31 -13.36
N VAL A 289 0.83 3.63 -13.37
CA VAL A 289 1.85 4.29 -12.55
C VAL A 289 1.32 5.55 -11.90
N LEU A 290 1.45 5.62 -10.57
CA LEU A 290 0.96 6.72 -9.74
C LEU A 290 2.13 7.43 -9.04
N PHE A 291 2.43 8.64 -9.49
CA PHE A 291 3.39 9.58 -8.92
C PHE A 291 2.73 10.70 -8.09
N LEU A 292 1.40 10.73 -8.04
CA LEU A 292 0.63 11.88 -7.54
C LEU A 292 0.93 12.26 -6.08
N ASN A 293 0.77 13.54 -5.77
CA ASN A 293 0.97 14.10 -4.43
C ASN A 293 2.36 13.78 -3.86
N ASN A 294 3.38 14.28 -4.55
CA ASN A 294 4.78 14.24 -4.16
C ASN A 294 5.41 15.65 -4.34
N SER A 295 6.73 15.75 -4.27
CA SER A 295 7.50 16.96 -4.59
C SER A 295 8.41 16.75 -5.80
N LEU A 296 8.02 15.87 -6.74
CA LEU A 296 8.78 15.63 -7.97
C LEU A 296 8.87 16.91 -8.78
N SER A 297 10.04 17.17 -9.34
CA SER A 297 10.38 18.41 -10.03
C SER A 297 11.09 18.12 -11.36
N GLY A 298 11.60 19.17 -12.02
CA GLY A 298 12.22 19.03 -13.34
C GLY A 298 11.18 18.84 -14.46
N CYS A 299 11.67 18.44 -15.62
CA CYS A 299 10.85 18.36 -16.83
C CYS A 299 10.06 17.05 -16.90
N LEU A 300 8.88 17.06 -17.53
CA LEU A 300 8.25 15.81 -17.96
C LEU A 300 9.19 15.06 -18.93
N PRO A 301 9.64 13.83 -18.62
CA PRO A 301 10.58 13.14 -19.47
C PRO A 301 9.87 12.65 -20.74
N TYR A 302 10.56 12.80 -21.87
CA TYR A 302 10.12 12.27 -23.16
C TYR A 302 9.80 10.77 -23.09
N GLU A 303 10.59 10.05 -22.30
CA GLU A 303 10.53 8.63 -22.03
C GLU A 303 9.21 8.16 -21.43
N LEU A 304 8.48 9.04 -20.71
CA LEU A 304 7.17 8.68 -20.16
C LEU A 304 6.15 8.41 -21.27
N GLY A 305 6.26 9.10 -22.41
CA GLY A 305 5.42 8.87 -23.58
C GLY A 305 5.67 7.53 -24.29
N LEU A 306 6.73 6.79 -23.92
CA LEU A 306 7.06 5.49 -24.50
C LEU A 306 6.31 4.33 -23.83
N LEU A 307 5.56 4.58 -22.77
CA LEU A 307 4.78 3.58 -22.04
C LEU A 307 3.54 3.12 -22.83
N ALA A 308 3.76 2.41 -23.94
CA ALA A 308 2.72 2.05 -24.91
C ALA A 308 1.60 1.15 -24.34
N LYS A 309 1.86 0.45 -23.23
CA LYS A 309 0.88 -0.37 -22.52
C LYS A 309 0.13 0.37 -21.40
N ALA A 310 0.58 1.55 -20.99
CA ALA A 310 0.01 2.23 -19.83
C ALA A 310 -1.43 2.67 -20.11
N THR A 311 -2.33 2.30 -19.20
CA THR A 311 -3.74 2.69 -19.15
C THR A 311 -3.94 3.85 -18.16
N VAL A 312 -3.12 3.93 -17.11
CA VAL A 312 -3.16 4.99 -16.10
C VAL A 312 -1.79 5.59 -15.90
N ILE A 313 -1.69 6.91 -16.04
CA ILE A 313 -0.52 7.69 -15.62
C ILE A 313 -1.04 8.88 -14.80
N ASP A 314 -0.71 8.91 -13.51
CA ASP A 314 -1.08 10.01 -12.62
C ASP A 314 0.16 10.66 -12.01
N ALA A 315 0.46 11.88 -12.42
CA ALA A 315 1.53 12.71 -11.88
C ALA A 315 0.98 14.03 -11.31
N GLY A 316 -0.30 14.05 -10.92
CA GLY A 316 -0.93 15.24 -10.35
C GLY A 316 -0.33 15.68 -9.02
N THR A 317 -0.47 16.95 -8.66
CA THR A 317 0.01 17.51 -7.38
C THR A 317 1.51 17.24 -7.17
N ASN A 318 2.33 17.85 -8.02
CA ASN A 318 3.78 17.80 -7.98
C ASN A 318 4.37 19.18 -8.33
N ARG A 319 5.68 19.27 -8.57
CA ARG A 319 6.39 20.49 -9.02
C ARG A 319 6.99 20.30 -10.41
N LEU A 320 6.40 19.43 -11.24
CA LEU A 320 6.86 19.17 -12.59
C LEU A 320 6.67 20.41 -13.46
N THR A 321 7.62 20.69 -14.34
CA THR A 321 7.58 21.86 -15.22
C THR A 321 7.94 21.47 -16.66
N GLY A 322 7.96 22.45 -17.56
CA GLY A 322 8.18 22.21 -18.99
C GLY A 322 6.89 22.08 -19.79
N THR A 323 7.05 21.82 -21.08
CA THR A 323 5.98 21.48 -22.01
C THR A 323 5.66 19.99 -21.96
N ILE A 324 4.45 19.59 -22.34
CA ILE A 324 4.13 18.17 -22.58
C ILE A 324 4.94 17.68 -23.80
N PRO A 325 5.81 16.67 -23.69
CA PRO A 325 6.57 16.14 -24.81
C PRO A 325 5.66 15.52 -25.88
N ALA A 326 6.00 15.68 -27.16
CA ALA A 326 5.20 15.14 -28.26
C ALA A 326 5.13 13.59 -28.27
N SER A 327 6.06 12.91 -27.59
CA SER A 327 5.98 11.45 -27.36
C SER A 327 4.73 11.01 -26.63
N PHE A 328 4.05 11.89 -25.89
CA PHE A 328 2.81 11.54 -25.19
C PHE A 328 1.70 11.14 -26.17
N ALA A 329 1.79 11.53 -27.45
CA ALA A 329 0.94 11.01 -28.52
C ALA A 329 1.07 9.48 -28.76
N CYS A 330 2.07 8.84 -28.15
CA CYS A 330 2.33 7.40 -28.25
C CYS A 330 1.73 6.57 -27.12
N LEU A 331 1.07 7.20 -26.15
CA LEU A 331 0.35 6.54 -25.06
C LEU A 331 -0.97 5.93 -25.56
N ARG A 332 -0.90 5.00 -26.52
CA ARG A 332 -2.08 4.54 -27.29
C ARG A 332 -3.14 3.83 -26.45
N LYS A 333 -2.78 3.27 -25.29
CA LYS A 333 -3.73 2.59 -24.39
C LYS A 333 -4.18 3.45 -23.21
N VAL A 334 -3.71 4.69 -23.08
CA VAL A 334 -3.99 5.51 -21.90
C VAL A 334 -5.48 5.84 -21.83
N GLU A 335 -6.08 5.57 -20.69
CA GLU A 335 -7.47 5.89 -20.37
C GLU A 335 -7.55 7.06 -19.39
N GLN A 336 -6.61 7.14 -18.44
CA GLN A 336 -6.53 8.18 -17.42
C GLN A 336 -5.13 8.80 -17.47
N LEU A 337 -5.06 10.08 -17.83
CA LEU A 337 -3.83 10.87 -17.76
C LEU A 337 -4.08 12.11 -16.89
N ASN A 338 -3.47 12.14 -15.71
CA ASN A 338 -3.60 13.25 -14.79
C ASN A 338 -2.25 13.94 -14.60
N LEU A 339 -2.17 15.20 -15.00
CA LEU A 339 -1.02 16.09 -14.82
C LEU A 339 -1.42 17.37 -14.08
N ALA A 340 -2.55 17.35 -13.37
CA ALA A 340 -3.08 18.52 -12.68
C ALA A 340 -2.14 19.03 -11.59
N ASP A 341 -2.28 20.29 -11.20
CA ASP A 341 -1.59 20.87 -10.05
C ASP A 341 -0.06 20.69 -10.12
N ASN A 342 0.51 21.26 -11.18
CA ASN A 342 1.93 21.26 -11.49
C ASN A 342 2.34 22.65 -12.03
N LEU A 343 3.57 22.77 -12.53
CA LEU A 343 4.13 23.99 -13.12
C LEU A 343 4.34 23.84 -14.64
N LEU A 344 3.50 23.06 -15.31
CA LEU A 344 3.58 22.81 -16.76
C LEU A 344 3.09 24.02 -17.55
N TYR A 345 3.65 24.23 -18.74
CA TYR A 345 3.36 25.40 -19.56
C TYR A 345 3.47 25.12 -21.07
N GLY A 346 3.19 26.14 -21.88
CA GLY A 346 3.21 26.06 -23.34
C GLY A 346 1.87 25.58 -23.90
N GLU A 347 1.92 25.00 -25.09
CA GLU A 347 0.74 24.49 -25.78
C GLU A 347 0.42 23.06 -25.33
N VAL A 348 -0.86 22.74 -25.15
CA VAL A 348 -1.33 21.35 -25.08
C VAL A 348 -1.42 20.81 -26.51
N PRO A 349 -0.55 19.87 -26.92
CA PRO A 349 -0.43 19.48 -28.33
C PRO A 349 -1.67 18.69 -28.80
N ASP A 350 -2.15 18.99 -30.01
CA ASP A 350 -3.24 18.25 -30.66
C ASP A 350 -3.02 16.74 -30.68
N ALA A 351 -1.76 16.32 -30.84
CA ALA A 351 -1.39 14.92 -30.90
C ALA A 351 -1.73 14.16 -29.60
N LEU A 352 -1.69 14.83 -28.43
CA LEU A 352 -2.14 14.26 -27.17
C LEU A 352 -3.67 14.12 -27.15
N CYS A 353 -4.39 15.19 -27.48
CA CYS A 353 -5.85 15.19 -27.47
C CYS A 353 -6.45 14.21 -28.48
N ARG A 354 -5.75 13.90 -29.58
CA ARG A 354 -6.15 12.84 -30.52
C ARG A 354 -6.19 11.45 -29.91
N LEU A 355 -5.54 11.18 -28.78
CA LEU A 355 -5.68 9.91 -28.06
C LEU A 355 -7.11 9.69 -27.55
N ALA A 356 -7.90 10.76 -27.38
CA ALA A 356 -9.32 10.66 -27.05
C ALA A 356 -10.16 9.99 -28.15
N PHE A 357 -9.68 9.93 -29.39
CA PHE A 357 -10.34 9.15 -30.45
C PHE A 357 -10.07 7.65 -30.35
N SER A 358 -9.27 7.21 -29.37
CA SER A 358 -8.94 5.79 -29.13
C SER A 358 -9.42 5.33 -27.75
N HIS A 359 -8.65 5.60 -26.69
CA HIS A 359 -8.89 5.06 -25.35
C HIS A 359 -8.98 6.09 -24.23
N LEU A 360 -8.50 7.33 -24.43
CA LEU A 360 -8.38 8.32 -23.36
C LEU A 360 -9.77 8.77 -22.87
N LYS A 361 -10.14 8.37 -21.65
CA LYS A 361 -11.42 8.68 -21.01
C LYS A 361 -11.36 10.01 -20.25
N ASN A 362 -10.23 10.29 -19.61
CA ASN A 362 -10.06 11.45 -18.76
C ASN A 362 -8.64 12.02 -18.87
N LEU A 363 -8.57 13.31 -19.16
CA LEU A 363 -7.36 14.10 -19.24
C LEU A 363 -7.47 15.31 -18.32
N THR A 364 -6.73 15.30 -17.22
CA THR A 364 -6.76 16.40 -16.26
C THR A 364 -5.46 17.19 -16.36
N LEU A 365 -5.56 18.43 -16.83
CA LEU A 365 -4.47 19.39 -16.99
C LEU A 365 -4.69 20.66 -16.15
N SER A 366 -5.66 20.64 -15.23
CA SER A 366 -6.02 21.79 -14.41
C SER A 366 -4.85 22.25 -13.55
N ASP A 367 -4.92 23.49 -13.05
CA ASP A 367 -3.95 24.02 -12.10
C ASP A 367 -2.51 24.12 -12.61
N ASN A 368 -2.34 24.29 -13.92
CA ASN A 368 -1.04 24.50 -14.57
C ASN A 368 -0.91 25.94 -15.14
N TYR A 369 0.03 26.15 -16.05
CA TYR A 369 0.29 27.41 -16.75
C TYR A 369 0.31 27.23 -18.28
N PHE A 370 -0.50 26.30 -18.82
CA PHE A 370 -0.67 26.16 -20.28
C PHE A 370 -1.23 27.45 -20.88
N THR A 371 -0.74 27.83 -22.07
CA THR A 371 -1.07 29.12 -22.71
C THR A 371 -1.99 28.98 -23.91
N SER A 372 -2.05 27.80 -24.51
CA SER A 372 -2.84 27.51 -25.69
C SER A 372 -3.24 26.03 -25.73
N LEU A 373 -4.29 25.76 -26.48
CA LEU A 373 -4.78 24.43 -26.78
C LEU A 373 -4.73 24.21 -28.28
N GLY A 374 -4.31 23.00 -28.69
CA GLY A 374 -4.54 22.55 -30.06
C GLY A 374 -6.04 22.53 -30.41
N SER A 375 -6.35 22.65 -31.70
CA SER A 375 -7.75 22.72 -32.19
C SER A 375 -8.58 21.50 -31.76
N CYS A 376 -8.02 20.30 -31.74
CA CYS A 376 -8.69 19.06 -31.36
C CYS A 376 -9.02 18.99 -29.86
N CYS A 377 -8.31 19.75 -29.01
CA CYS A 377 -8.52 19.71 -27.57
C CYS A 377 -9.81 20.42 -27.13
N TRP A 378 -10.29 21.40 -27.90
CA TRP A 378 -11.48 22.18 -27.54
C TRP A 378 -12.75 21.34 -27.43
N ASP A 379 -12.90 20.32 -28.28
CA ASP A 379 -14.08 19.46 -28.24
C ASP A 379 -14.09 18.57 -26.99
N LEU A 380 -12.91 18.17 -26.49
CA LEU A 380 -12.80 17.36 -25.27
C LEU A 380 -13.21 18.12 -24.01
N ILE A 381 -13.07 19.45 -23.98
CA ILE A 381 -13.57 20.28 -22.88
C ILE A 381 -15.09 20.22 -22.84
N LYS A 382 -15.74 20.37 -24.01
CA LYS A 382 -17.20 20.31 -24.12
C LYS A 382 -17.76 18.93 -23.75
N GLU A 383 -17.02 17.87 -24.08
CA GLU A 383 -17.36 16.49 -23.70
C GLU A 383 -17.12 16.16 -22.22
N GLY A 384 -16.47 17.06 -21.45
CA GLY A 384 -16.13 16.83 -20.04
C GLY A 384 -14.99 15.83 -19.83
N ARG A 385 -14.19 15.58 -20.87
CA ARG A 385 -13.07 14.62 -20.87
C ARG A 385 -11.71 15.31 -20.72
N LEU A 386 -11.65 16.62 -20.92
CA LEU A 386 -10.47 17.45 -20.71
C LEU A 386 -10.79 18.55 -19.70
N ASN A 387 -10.11 18.54 -18.55
CA ASN A 387 -10.15 19.64 -17.59
C ASN A 387 -8.90 20.51 -17.71
N VAL A 388 -9.08 21.79 -18.02
CA VAL A 388 -8.02 22.81 -18.15
C VAL A 388 -8.26 24.02 -17.23
N ASP A 389 -9.08 23.87 -16.20
CA ASP A 389 -9.36 24.94 -15.24
C ASP A 389 -8.06 25.41 -14.57
N ARG A 390 -8.02 26.68 -14.17
CA ARG A 390 -6.85 27.34 -13.58
C ARG A 390 -5.56 27.14 -14.39
N ASN A 391 -5.62 27.45 -15.68
CA ASN A 391 -4.46 27.62 -16.56
C ASN A 391 -4.31 29.08 -17.02
N CYS A 392 -3.55 29.32 -18.09
CA CYS A 392 -3.33 30.61 -18.72
C CYS A 392 -3.82 30.64 -20.19
N ILE A 393 -4.84 29.86 -20.51
CA ILE A 393 -5.35 29.68 -21.87
C ILE A 393 -6.35 30.81 -22.17
N GLN A 394 -6.07 31.60 -23.19
CA GLN A 394 -7.02 32.64 -23.60
C GLN A 394 -8.35 32.02 -24.04
N TRP A 395 -9.47 32.61 -23.60
CA TRP A 395 -10.84 32.25 -23.95
C TRP A 395 -11.38 30.94 -23.36
N ALA A 396 -10.56 30.16 -22.65
CA ALA A 396 -11.06 29.04 -21.86
C ALA A 396 -11.76 29.57 -20.58
N PRO A 397 -12.78 28.85 -20.06
CA PRO A 397 -13.40 29.20 -18.77
C PRO A 397 -12.45 28.96 -17.59
N ASN A 398 -12.76 29.57 -16.44
CA ASN A 398 -12.12 29.29 -15.13
C ASN A 398 -10.58 29.42 -15.07
N GLN A 399 -9.99 30.35 -15.83
CA GLN A 399 -8.52 30.50 -15.91
C GLN A 399 -7.94 31.31 -14.74
N ARG A 400 -6.62 31.19 -14.53
CA ARG A 400 -5.87 32.01 -13.56
C ARG A 400 -5.92 33.49 -13.96
N SER A 401 -5.65 34.38 -13.00
CA SER A 401 -5.62 35.81 -13.28
C SER A 401 -4.49 36.16 -14.26
N HIS A 402 -4.69 37.23 -15.03
CA HIS A 402 -3.68 37.72 -15.96
C HIS A 402 -2.35 38.02 -15.25
N GLU A 403 -2.40 38.59 -14.05
CA GLU A 403 -1.22 38.91 -13.24
C GLU A 403 -0.47 37.66 -12.82
N GLU A 404 -1.18 36.59 -12.45
CA GLU A 404 -0.56 35.32 -12.07
C GLU A 404 0.14 34.67 -13.26
N CYS A 405 -0.55 34.60 -14.39
CA CYS A 405 0.01 34.08 -15.64
C CYS A 405 1.23 34.89 -16.09
N ALA A 406 1.14 36.22 -16.12
CA ALA A 406 2.25 37.09 -16.49
C ALA A 406 3.44 36.92 -15.54
N ARG A 407 3.20 36.77 -14.23
CA ARG A 407 4.25 36.54 -13.23
C ARG A 407 4.98 35.22 -13.48
N PHE A 408 4.26 34.16 -13.82
CA PHE A 408 4.87 32.87 -14.14
C PHE A 408 5.64 32.92 -15.46
N LEU A 409 5.05 33.48 -16.52
CA LEU A 409 5.62 33.51 -17.86
C LEU A 409 6.88 34.38 -17.97
N ARG A 410 7.04 35.40 -17.11
CA ARG A 410 8.27 36.21 -17.02
C ARG A 410 9.49 35.44 -16.50
N LYS A 411 9.31 34.31 -15.81
CA LYS A 411 10.43 33.51 -15.29
C LYS A 411 11.05 32.68 -16.44
N PRO A 412 12.40 32.62 -16.55
CA PRO A 412 13.09 31.80 -17.55
C PRO A 412 12.62 30.35 -17.55
N LYS A 413 12.53 29.76 -18.75
CA LYS A 413 12.08 28.38 -18.99
C LYS A 413 13.31 27.53 -19.32
N THR A 414 13.53 26.47 -18.55
CA THR A 414 14.76 25.64 -18.63
C THR A 414 14.56 24.30 -19.34
N CYS A 415 13.32 23.84 -19.48
CA CYS A 415 13.04 22.56 -20.10
C CYS A 415 13.13 22.63 -21.62
N PRO A 416 13.78 21.65 -22.28
CA PRO A 416 13.80 21.57 -23.73
C PRO A 416 12.41 21.23 -24.26
N VAL A 417 11.99 21.89 -25.34
CA VAL A 417 10.79 21.52 -26.08
C VAL A 417 11.11 20.30 -26.95
N ASN A 418 10.39 19.19 -26.76
CA ASN A 418 10.58 17.98 -27.55
C ASN A 418 9.37 17.71 -28.44
N ASN A 419 9.54 17.99 -29.74
CA ASN A 419 8.50 17.84 -30.77
C ASN A 419 8.58 16.50 -31.53
N TYR A 420 9.48 15.60 -31.14
CA TYR A 420 9.65 14.33 -31.84
C TYR A 420 8.57 13.32 -31.40
N VAL A 421 7.90 12.69 -32.36
CA VAL A 421 6.90 11.63 -32.10
C VAL A 421 7.49 10.28 -32.55
N PRO A 422 7.89 9.39 -31.63
CA PRO A 422 8.59 8.15 -31.97
C PRO A 422 7.69 7.11 -32.62
N CYS A 423 6.40 7.08 -32.25
CA CYS A 423 5.41 6.22 -32.87
C CYS A 423 4.94 6.85 -34.19
N ARG A 424 5.71 6.70 -35.27
CA ARG A 424 5.27 7.16 -36.60
C ARG A 424 3.88 6.60 -36.87
N SER A 425 2.91 7.51 -37.00
CA SER A 425 1.56 7.12 -37.34
C SER A 425 1.51 6.72 -38.81
N LYS A 426 1.06 5.49 -39.09
CA LYS A 426 0.42 5.15 -40.37
C LYS A 426 -0.93 5.89 -40.44
N TYR A 427 -0.95 7.23 -40.42
CA TYR A 427 -2.18 8.01 -40.69
C TYR A 427 -2.52 8.08 -42.19
N HIS A 428 -1.75 7.40 -43.05
CA HIS A 428 -2.05 7.20 -44.48
C HIS A 428 -1.56 5.82 -44.96
N SER A 429 -2.28 4.75 -44.65
CA SER A 429 -2.25 3.50 -45.41
C SER A 429 -3.30 2.55 -44.84
N SER A 430 -4.27 2.20 -45.69
CA SER A 430 -5.24 1.13 -45.52
C SER A 430 -4.63 -0.20 -45.04
N SER A 431 -5.47 -0.97 -44.33
CA SER A 431 -5.38 -2.41 -44.06
C SER A 431 -4.17 -2.91 -43.27
N GLU A 432 -4.34 -3.05 -41.96
CA GLU A 432 -3.72 -4.15 -41.20
C GLU A 432 -4.79 -4.69 -40.23
N PRO A 433 -5.02 -6.01 -40.15
CA PRO A 433 -6.03 -6.59 -39.28
C PRO A 433 -5.61 -6.40 -37.82
N ALA A 434 -6.60 -6.21 -36.94
CA ALA A 434 -6.39 -6.34 -35.52
C ALA A 434 -5.90 -7.76 -35.22
N ASP A 435 -4.63 -7.90 -34.83
CA ASP A 435 -4.11 -9.14 -34.29
C ASP A 435 -4.83 -9.42 -32.97
N ALA A 436 -5.85 -10.28 -33.07
CA ALA A 436 -6.47 -10.99 -31.99
C ALA A 436 -5.44 -11.97 -31.40
N VAL A 437 -4.55 -11.45 -30.56
CA VAL A 437 -3.75 -12.29 -29.67
C VAL A 437 -4.66 -12.71 -28.52
N THR A 438 -5.31 -13.85 -28.72
CA THR A 438 -5.82 -14.79 -27.70
C THR A 438 -6.12 -14.19 -26.33
N GLU A 439 -7.38 -13.79 -26.17
CA GLU A 439 -8.07 -13.30 -24.97
C GLU A 439 -8.26 -14.39 -23.88
N LEU A 440 -7.27 -15.27 -23.72
CA LEU A 440 -7.26 -16.35 -22.71
C LEU A 440 -6.32 -16.06 -21.52
N ASP A 441 -5.47 -15.03 -21.61
CA ASP A 441 -4.69 -14.51 -20.46
C ASP A 441 -5.36 -13.29 -19.79
N ALA A 442 -6.47 -12.79 -20.35
CA ALA A 442 -7.23 -11.63 -19.84
C ALA A 442 -7.98 -11.90 -18.52
N ALA A 443 -8.09 -13.16 -18.09
CA ALA A 443 -8.76 -13.51 -16.83
C ALA A 443 -7.92 -13.18 -15.58
N ALA A 444 -6.62 -12.89 -15.73
CA ALA A 444 -5.79 -12.34 -14.65
C ALA A 444 -5.79 -10.80 -14.61
N GLU A 445 -6.43 -10.14 -15.60
CA GLU A 445 -6.24 -8.73 -15.98
C GLU A 445 -6.87 -7.68 -15.04
N TYR A 446 -7.31 -8.08 -13.83
CA TYR A 446 -7.89 -7.14 -12.85
C TYR A 446 -7.51 -7.40 -11.38
N LYS A 447 -6.51 -8.24 -11.08
CA LYS A 447 -6.20 -8.54 -9.66
C LYS A 447 -5.79 -7.29 -8.87
N TYR A 448 -5.15 -6.31 -9.53
CA TYR A 448 -4.66 -5.10 -8.87
C TYR A 448 -5.09 -3.85 -9.64
N LYS A 449 -5.90 -2.97 -9.03
CA LYS A 449 -6.20 -1.63 -9.55
C LYS A 449 -5.46 -0.60 -8.70
N THR A 450 -4.55 0.18 -9.26
CA THR A 450 -3.73 1.12 -8.47
C THR A 450 -4.53 2.27 -7.89
N TYR A 451 -5.59 2.72 -8.56
CA TYR A 451 -6.50 3.69 -7.96
C TYR A 451 -7.24 3.13 -6.73
N SER A 452 -7.54 1.82 -6.68
CA SER A 452 -8.02 1.22 -5.43
C SER A 452 -6.93 1.15 -4.37
N ALA A 453 -5.65 1.18 -4.78
CA ALA A 453 -4.53 1.25 -3.85
C ALA A 453 -4.38 2.63 -3.16
N LEU A 454 -5.03 3.69 -3.66
CA LEU A 454 -5.01 5.03 -3.04
C LEU A 454 -5.97 5.18 -1.85
N HIS A 455 -6.79 4.17 -1.57
CA HIS A 455 -7.71 4.16 -0.44
C HIS A 455 -7.30 3.06 0.56
N PRO A 456 -7.37 3.33 1.87
CA PRO A 456 -7.00 2.39 2.92
C PRO A 456 -7.88 1.14 2.96
#